data_AF-A0A545STN8-F1
#
_entry.id   AF-A0A545STN8-F1
#
_cell.length_a   1.000
_cell.length_b   1.000
_cell.length_c   1.000
_cell.angle_alpha   90.00
_cell.angle_beta   90.00
_cell.angle_gamma   90.00
#
_symmetry.space_group_name_H-M   'P 1'
#
loop_
_entity.id
_entity.type
_entity.pdbx_description
1 polymer ?
#
loop_
_entity_poly.entity_id
_entity_poly.type
_entity_poly.pdbx_seq_one_letter_code
_entity_poly.pdbx_strand_id
1 'polypeptide(L)'
;MDPITAIGLVGSIASVVSLLRSEGETPTPETVTNIVIQNSEKVIIRGSTQLKTSILDKVDSEDIEDISVEIINLFNFDAKLMNRIHEKCLREFDEILDNHESSDTDAELGYKKAQFCVCRNLNLVLRSNNGVFPNDDFKVLFERFQCGLIS
;
A
#
# COMPACT_ATOMS: atom_id res chain seq x y z
N MET A 1 -9.65 -9.81 -3.27
CA MET A 1 -9.62 -8.51 -2.56
C MET A 1 -10.17 -7.40 -3.46
N ASP A 2 -10.98 -6.48 -2.94
CA ASP A 2 -11.40 -5.28 -3.71
C ASP A 2 -10.29 -4.21 -3.77
N PRO A 3 -10.31 -3.28 -4.74
CA PRO A 3 -9.19 -2.36 -4.96
C PRO A 3 -8.94 -1.36 -3.81
N ILE A 4 -9.99 -0.92 -3.10
CA ILE A 4 -9.87 0.03 -1.99
C ILE A 4 -9.15 -0.66 -0.82
N THR A 5 -9.57 -1.89 -0.51
CA THR A 5 -8.91 -2.75 0.48
C THR A 5 -7.45 -3.03 0.13
N ALA A 6 -7.17 -3.36 -1.14
CA ALA A 6 -5.80 -3.63 -1.59
C ALA A 6 -4.87 -2.41 -1.44
N ILE A 7 -5.35 -1.20 -1.74
CA ILE A 7 -4.57 0.02 -1.57
C ILE A 7 -4.30 0.29 -0.08
N GLY A 8 -5.30 0.15 0.79
CA GLY A 8 -5.13 0.36 2.22
C GLY A 8 -4.14 -0.63 2.84
N LEU A 9 -4.15 -1.88 2.38
CA LEU A 9 -3.19 -2.90 2.81
C LEU A 9 -1.77 -2.60 2.34
N VAL A 10 -1.60 -2.22 1.07
CA VAL A 10 -0.30 -1.76 0.53
C VAL A 10 0.25 -0.56 1.29
N GLY A 11 -0.60 0.43 1.61
CA GLY A 11 -0.23 1.59 2.42
C GLY A 11 0.28 1.18 3.79
N SER A 12 -0.50 0.37 4.50
CA SER A 12 -0.19 -0.12 5.84
C SER A 12 1.13 -0.91 5.89
N ILE A 13 1.33 -1.85 4.96
CA ILE A 13 2.57 -2.64 4.85
C ILE A 13 3.76 -1.72 4.53
N ALA A 14 3.60 -0.77 3.61
CA ALA A 14 4.66 0.18 3.28
C ALA A 14 5.04 1.08 4.47
N SER A 15 4.07 1.49 5.31
CA SER A 15 4.33 2.23 6.54
C SER A 15 5.19 1.42 7.52
N VAL A 16 4.83 0.15 7.75
CA VAL A 16 5.58 -0.75 8.64
C VAL A 16 6.99 -0.98 8.13
N VAL A 17 7.14 -1.27 6.84
CA VAL A 17 8.46 -1.48 6.20
C VAL A 17 9.33 -0.22 6.31
N SER A 18 8.76 0.96 6.08
CA SER A 18 9.46 2.25 6.21
C SER A 18 9.90 2.50 7.66
N LEU A 19 9.02 2.25 8.64
CA LEU A 19 9.29 2.41 10.06
C LEU A 19 10.45 1.51 10.50
N LEU A 20 10.37 0.20 10.25
CA LEU A 20 11.41 -0.77 10.61
C LEU A 20 12.78 -0.35 10.05
N ARG A 21 12.82 0.07 8.77
CA ARG A 21 14.06 0.56 8.15
C ARG A 21 14.59 1.83 8.80
N SER A 22 13.71 2.74 9.22
CA SER A 22 14.12 3.98 9.90
C SER A 22 14.72 3.72 11.29
N GLU A 23 14.32 2.61 11.93
CA GLU A 23 14.85 2.12 13.21
C GLU A 23 16.13 1.28 13.03
N GLY A 24 16.56 1.05 11.79
CA GLY A 24 17.74 0.25 11.46
C GLY A 24 17.46 -1.25 11.41
N GLU A 25 16.20 -1.67 11.48
CA GLU A 25 15.79 -3.06 11.35
C GLU A 25 15.69 -3.48 9.88
N THR A 26 15.95 -4.77 9.61
CA THR A 26 15.72 -5.35 8.29
C THR A 26 14.33 -5.97 8.27
N PRO A 27 13.37 -5.40 7.53
CA PRO A 27 12.03 -5.93 7.46
C PRO A 27 12.03 -7.31 6.79
N THR A 28 11.39 -8.28 7.43
CA THR A 28 11.11 -9.60 6.86
C THR A 28 9.60 -9.75 6.65
N PRO A 29 9.13 -10.58 5.69
CA PRO A 29 7.70 -10.80 5.50
C PRO A 29 7.01 -11.23 6.79
N GLU A 30 7.57 -12.19 7.53
CA GLU A 30 7.03 -12.65 8.81
C GLU A 30 6.91 -11.51 9.84
N THR A 31 7.95 -10.69 10.01
CA THR A 31 7.91 -9.56 10.95
C THR A 31 6.85 -8.54 10.55
N VAL A 32 6.77 -8.19 9.27
CA VAL A 32 5.81 -7.21 8.75
C VAL A 32 4.39 -7.74 8.88
N THR A 33 4.14 -8.98 8.45
CA THR A 33 2.84 -9.67 8.59
C THR A 33 2.40 -9.72 10.05
N ASN A 34 3.29 -10.12 10.96
CA ASN A 34 2.98 -10.16 12.40
C ASN A 34 2.63 -8.78 12.95
N ILE A 35 3.37 -7.73 12.57
CA ILE A 35 3.05 -6.36 12.98
C ILE A 35 1.69 -5.95 12.41
N VAL A 36 1.41 -6.20 11.13
CA VAL A 36 0.13 -5.85 10.51
C VAL A 36 -1.04 -6.60 11.15
N ILE A 37 -0.91 -7.90 11.43
CA ILE A 37 -1.94 -8.72 12.10
C ILE A 37 -2.14 -8.32 13.57
N GLN A 38 -1.06 -8.13 14.34
CA GLN A 38 -1.17 -7.70 15.74
C GLN A 38 -1.81 -6.31 15.87
N ASN A 39 -1.59 -5.48 14.86
CA ASN A 39 -2.16 -4.15 14.78
C ASN A 39 -3.52 -4.12 14.07
N SER A 40 -3.92 -5.12 13.30
CA SER A 40 -5.25 -5.15 12.67
C SER A 40 -6.37 -5.18 13.72
N GLU A 41 -6.12 -5.76 14.90
CA GLU A 41 -7.03 -5.71 16.06
C GLU A 41 -6.90 -4.44 16.91
N LYS A 42 -5.85 -3.61 16.76
CA LYS A 42 -5.50 -2.54 17.73
C LYS A 42 -4.93 -1.22 17.20
N VAL A 43 -4.70 -1.01 15.92
CA VAL A 43 -4.17 0.25 15.35
C VAL A 43 -5.35 1.15 14.97
N ILE A 44 -5.63 2.31 15.57
CA ILE A 44 -4.81 3.23 16.38
C ILE A 44 -3.41 3.49 15.77
N ILE A 45 -3.40 3.67 14.45
CA ILE A 45 -2.64 4.74 13.82
C ILE A 45 -3.63 5.90 13.82
N ARG A 46 -3.19 7.10 14.24
CA ARG A 46 -4.06 8.21 14.66
C ARG A 46 -5.19 8.51 13.65
N GLY A 47 -6.40 8.12 14.07
CA GLY A 47 -7.68 8.46 13.44
C GLY A 47 -8.43 7.22 12.96
N SER A 48 -9.70 7.11 13.36
CA SER A 48 -10.76 6.20 12.84
C SER A 48 -10.51 4.67 12.89
N THR A 49 -11.22 4.04 13.83
CA THR A 49 -11.11 2.61 14.20
C THR A 49 -12.10 1.69 13.46
N GLN A 50 -13.07 2.22 12.70
CA GLN A 50 -14.22 1.42 12.20
C GLN A 50 -14.12 0.99 10.73
N LEU A 51 -13.47 1.76 9.84
CA LEU A 51 -13.23 1.30 8.47
C LEU A 51 -12.09 0.26 8.40
N LYS A 52 -11.09 0.38 9.29
CA LYS A 52 -9.97 -0.57 9.37
C LYS A 52 -10.42 -2.01 9.65
N THR A 53 -11.44 -2.19 10.50
CA THR A 53 -11.97 -3.53 10.80
C THR A 53 -12.72 -4.13 9.61
N SER A 54 -13.64 -3.40 8.97
CA SER A 54 -14.46 -3.97 7.88
C SER A 54 -13.71 -4.24 6.57
N ILE A 55 -12.62 -3.50 6.33
CA ILE A 55 -11.71 -3.68 5.19
C ILE A 55 -10.78 -4.87 5.43
N LEU A 56 -10.19 -4.99 6.64
CA LEU A 56 -9.28 -6.08 6.99
C LEU A 56 -10.00 -7.39 7.34
N ASP A 57 -11.28 -7.37 7.70
CA ASP A 57 -12.11 -8.57 7.91
C ASP A 57 -12.25 -9.43 6.64
N LYS A 58 -11.89 -8.88 5.47
CA LYS A 58 -11.89 -9.56 4.16
C LYS A 58 -10.49 -9.90 3.64
N VAL A 59 -9.46 -9.69 4.46
CA VAL A 59 -8.06 -9.95 4.14
C VAL A 59 -7.60 -11.10 5.00
N ASP A 60 -7.19 -12.20 4.39
CA ASP A 60 -6.60 -13.31 5.12
C ASP A 60 -5.09 -13.10 5.36
N SER A 61 -4.49 -13.92 6.21
CA SER A 61 -3.06 -13.82 6.50
C SER A 61 -2.17 -14.08 5.28
N GLU A 62 -2.66 -14.83 4.30
CA GLU A 62 -1.94 -15.15 3.07
C GLU A 62 -1.83 -13.89 2.19
N ASP A 63 -2.92 -13.14 2.02
CA ASP A 63 -2.92 -11.84 1.34
C ASP A 63 -1.93 -10.85 1.98
N ILE A 64 -1.83 -10.82 3.32
CA ILE A 64 -0.90 -9.94 4.05
C ILE A 64 0.55 -10.37 3.80
N GLU A 65 0.84 -11.67 3.84
CA GLU A 65 2.17 -12.22 3.62
C GLU A 65 2.64 -11.98 2.20
N ASP A 66 1.81 -12.26 1.20
CA ASP A 66 2.10 -12.05 -0.21
C ASP A 66 2.44 -10.59 -0.50
N ILE A 67 1.59 -9.66 -0.03
CA ILE A 67 1.84 -8.23 -0.25
C ILE A 67 3.07 -7.76 0.56
N SER A 68 3.35 -8.35 1.72
CA SER A 68 4.57 -8.05 2.48
C SER A 68 5.82 -8.42 1.69
N VAL A 69 5.83 -9.59 1.03
CA VAL A 69 6.92 -10.01 0.14
C VAL A 69 7.09 -9.00 -1.00
N GLU A 70 6.01 -8.68 -1.73
CA GLU A 70 6.02 -7.75 -2.86
C GLU A 70 6.60 -6.39 -2.46
N ILE A 71 6.10 -5.82 -1.36
CA ILE A 71 6.51 -4.49 -0.89
C ILE A 71 7.97 -4.49 -0.42
N ILE A 72 8.41 -5.51 0.33
CA ILE A 72 9.80 -5.63 0.76
C ILE A 72 10.74 -5.71 -0.45
N ASN A 73 10.40 -6.53 -1.44
CA ASN A 73 11.18 -6.66 -2.67
C ASN A 73 11.25 -5.34 -3.44
N LEU A 74 10.14 -4.60 -3.52
CA LEU A 74 10.11 -3.29 -4.16
C LEU A 74 10.93 -2.25 -3.41
N PHE A 75 10.94 -2.27 -2.07
CA PHE A 75 11.83 -1.42 -1.28
C PHE A 75 13.31 -1.77 -1.48
N ASN A 76 13.64 -3.05 -1.68
CA ASN A 76 15.01 -3.48 -2.01
C ASN A 76 15.42 -3.06 -3.43
N PHE A 77 14.47 -3.06 -4.38
CA PHE A 77 14.69 -2.60 -5.74
C PHE A 77 14.86 -1.07 -5.82
N ASP A 78 13.90 -0.31 -5.30
CA ASP A 78 13.92 1.15 -5.30
C ASP A 78 13.16 1.73 -4.09
N ALA A 79 13.88 1.88 -2.98
CA ALA A 79 13.35 2.51 -1.76
C ALA A 79 12.86 3.95 -2.00
N LYS A 80 13.42 4.70 -2.97
CA LYS A 80 12.99 6.08 -3.24
C LYS A 80 11.63 6.10 -3.94
N LEU A 81 11.38 5.17 -4.85
CA LEU A 81 10.07 4.96 -5.46
C LEU A 81 9.04 4.60 -4.39
N MET A 82 9.35 3.61 -3.54
CA MET A 82 8.40 3.14 -2.53
C MET A 82 8.09 4.20 -1.47
N ASN A 83 9.11 4.93 -0.98
CA ASN A 83 8.89 6.07 -0.11
C ASN A 83 8.02 7.14 -0.76
N ARG A 84 8.16 7.37 -2.07
CA ARG A 84 7.32 8.34 -2.78
C ARG A 84 5.88 7.86 -2.91
N ILE A 85 5.68 6.58 -3.24
CA ILE A 85 4.35 5.97 -3.31
C ILE A 85 3.67 6.08 -1.94
N HIS A 86 4.34 5.68 -0.87
CA HIS A 86 3.83 5.78 0.49
C HIS A 86 3.51 7.23 0.90
N GLU A 87 4.53 8.09 0.98
CA GLU A 87 4.40 9.43 1.58
C GLU A 87 3.54 10.40 0.76
N LYS A 88 3.53 10.24 -0.58
CA LYS A 88 2.85 11.18 -1.48
C LYS A 88 1.55 10.66 -2.07
N CYS A 89 1.40 9.35 -2.22
CA CYS A 89 0.22 8.79 -2.87
C CYS A 89 -0.73 8.12 -1.88
N LEU A 90 -0.21 7.39 -0.90
CA LEU A 90 -1.02 6.57 0.00
C LEU A 90 -1.35 7.27 1.31
N ARG A 91 -0.46 8.12 1.82
CA ARG A 91 -0.67 8.86 3.08
C ARG A 91 -1.94 9.69 3.14
N GLU A 92 -2.30 10.40 2.06
CA GLU A 92 -3.56 11.18 2.01
C GLU A 92 -4.79 10.25 2.03
N PHE A 93 -4.69 9.08 1.42
CA PHE A 93 -5.76 8.08 1.47
C PHE A 93 -5.89 7.48 2.87
N ASP A 94 -4.77 7.15 3.52
CA ASP A 94 -4.75 6.71 4.91
C ASP A 94 -5.35 7.79 5.83
N GLU A 95 -5.01 9.06 5.62
CA GLU A 95 -5.59 10.20 6.36
C GLU A 95 -7.12 10.35 6.14
N ILE A 96 -7.63 10.06 4.94
CA ILE A 96 -9.08 10.07 4.65
C ILE A 96 -9.78 8.94 5.41
N LEU A 97 -9.21 7.73 5.38
CA LEU A 97 -9.71 6.59 6.14
C LEU A 97 -9.65 6.87 7.65
N ASP A 98 -8.62 7.58 8.09
CA ASP A 98 -8.34 7.88 9.50
C ASP A 98 -9.20 9.05 10.05
N ASN A 99 -9.59 10.03 9.25
CA ASN A 99 -10.22 11.24 9.78
C ASN A 99 -11.75 11.28 9.71
N HIS A 100 -12.42 10.37 8.99
CA HIS A 100 -13.85 10.52 8.72
C HIS A 100 -14.68 9.28 9.08
N GLU A 101 -15.90 9.52 9.57
CA GLU A 101 -17.10 8.75 9.21
C GLU A 101 -17.24 8.84 7.68
N SER A 102 -16.27 8.30 6.96
CA SER A 102 -16.08 8.51 5.53
C SER A 102 -17.32 7.98 4.85
N SER A 103 -18.02 8.84 4.13
CA SER A 103 -19.01 8.32 3.20
C SER A 103 -18.28 7.42 2.20
N ASP A 104 -18.94 6.38 1.66
CA ASP A 104 -18.35 5.54 0.61
C ASP A 104 -17.78 6.37 -0.56
N THR A 105 -18.36 7.55 -0.78
CA THR A 105 -17.92 8.53 -1.78
C THR A 105 -16.54 9.15 -1.48
N ASP A 106 -16.24 9.46 -0.22
CA ASP A 106 -14.94 10.04 0.16
C ASP A 106 -13.82 9.00 0.04
N ALA A 107 -14.11 7.76 0.44
CA ALA A 107 -13.19 6.63 0.28
C ALA A 107 -12.92 6.35 -1.20
N GLU A 108 -13.94 6.38 -2.06
CA GLU A 108 -13.78 6.20 -3.50
C GLU A 108 -12.98 7.34 -4.15
N LEU A 109 -13.22 8.59 -3.73
CA LEU A 109 -12.46 9.74 -4.22
C LEU A 109 -10.99 9.69 -3.78
N GLY A 110 -10.75 9.35 -2.52
CA GLY A 110 -9.42 9.15 -1.97
C GLY A 110 -8.68 8.04 -2.71
N TYR A 111 -9.35 6.91 -2.93
CA TYR A 111 -8.84 5.80 -3.73
C TYR A 111 -8.42 6.25 -5.13
N LYS A 112 -9.30 6.93 -5.88
CA LYS A 112 -8.99 7.39 -7.26
C LYS A 112 -7.78 8.32 -7.31
N LYS A 113 -7.66 9.24 -6.34
CA LYS A 113 -6.50 10.13 -6.22
C LYS A 113 -5.21 9.35 -5.95
N ALA A 114 -5.23 8.44 -4.98
CA ALA A 114 -4.10 7.60 -4.63
C ALA A 114 -3.67 6.74 -5.82
N GLN A 115 -4.64 6.08 -6.46
CA GLN A 115 -4.45 5.26 -7.65
C GLN A 115 -3.78 6.05 -8.78
N PHE A 116 -4.28 7.23 -9.10
CA PHE A 116 -3.67 8.10 -10.11
C PHE A 116 -2.21 8.47 -9.76
N CYS A 117 -1.95 8.83 -8.51
CA CYS A 117 -0.60 9.16 -8.05
C CYS A 117 0.37 7.97 -8.15
N VAL A 118 -0.05 6.78 -7.70
CA VAL A 118 0.78 5.56 -7.79
C VAL A 118 1.05 5.21 -9.24
N CYS A 119 0.00 5.16 -10.07
CA CYS A 119 0.14 4.79 -11.47
C CYS A 119 1.01 5.77 -12.26
N ARG A 120 0.96 7.07 -11.94
CA ARG A 120 1.89 8.04 -12.52
C ARG A 120 3.34 7.72 -12.19
N ASN A 121 3.64 7.35 -10.94
CA ASN A 121 5.01 7.01 -10.53
C ASN A 121 5.49 5.68 -11.13
N LEU A 122 4.65 4.66 -11.16
CA LEU A 122 4.98 3.38 -11.79
C LEU A 122 5.19 3.55 -13.30
N ASN A 123 4.35 4.31 -14.00
CA ASN A 123 4.55 4.59 -15.42
C ASN A 123 5.85 5.33 -15.72
N LEU A 124 6.35 6.19 -14.83
CA LEU A 124 7.66 6.83 -15.01
C LEU A 124 8.79 5.78 -14.99
N VAL A 125 8.73 4.82 -14.06
CA VAL A 125 9.71 3.74 -13.98
C VAL A 125 9.61 2.83 -15.20
N LEU A 126 8.39 2.45 -15.63
CA LEU A 126 8.16 1.63 -16.81
C LEU A 126 8.72 2.30 -18.08
N ARG A 127 8.49 3.61 -18.25
CA ARG A 127 9.06 4.39 -19.37
C ARG A 127 10.59 4.42 -19.32
N SER A 128 11.17 4.57 -18.14
CA SER A 128 12.63 4.52 -17.97
C SER A 128 13.22 3.14 -18.27
N ASN A 129 12.40 2.09 -18.18
CA ASN A 129 12.73 0.71 -18.56
C ASN A 129 12.20 0.34 -19.96
N ASN A 130 12.02 1.31 -20.85
CA ASN A 130 11.59 1.11 -22.25
C ASN A 130 10.27 0.33 -22.41
N GLY A 131 9.34 0.49 -21.46
CA GLY A 131 8.06 -0.22 -21.49
C GLY A 131 8.11 -1.65 -20.95
N VAL A 132 9.26 -2.09 -20.42
CA VAL A 132 9.44 -3.43 -19.84
C VAL A 132 9.36 -3.36 -18.33
N PHE A 133 8.60 -4.28 -17.72
CA PHE A 133 8.52 -4.38 -16.27
C PHE A 133 9.88 -4.78 -15.68
N PRO A 134 10.40 -4.05 -14.66
CA PRO A 134 11.71 -4.34 -14.08
C PRO A 134 11.79 -5.70 -13.39
N ASN A 135 10.70 -6.13 -12.76
CA ASN A 135 10.54 -7.41 -12.08
C ASN A 135 9.05 -7.75 -11.92
N ASP A 136 8.76 -8.96 -11.44
CA ASP A 136 7.39 -9.46 -11.29
C ASP A 136 6.63 -8.71 -10.19
N ASP A 137 7.24 -8.40 -9.04
CA ASP A 137 6.59 -7.66 -7.94
C ASP A 137 6.12 -6.26 -8.40
N PHE A 138 6.90 -5.60 -9.26
CA PHE A 138 6.55 -4.33 -9.85
C PHE A 138 5.34 -4.48 -10.78
N LYS A 139 5.31 -5.55 -11.59
CA LYS A 139 4.18 -5.84 -12.47
C LYS A 139 2.93 -6.11 -11.64
N VAL A 140 3.04 -6.91 -10.58
CA VAL A 140 1.93 -7.21 -9.68
C VAL A 140 1.40 -5.93 -9.04
N LEU A 141 2.27 -5.06 -8.51
CA LEU A 141 1.83 -3.76 -7.97
C LEU A 141 1.13 -2.90 -9.04
N PHE A 142 1.66 -2.87 -10.27
CA PHE A 142 1.03 -2.14 -11.38
C PHE A 142 -0.38 -2.66 -11.72
N GLU A 143 -0.56 -3.98 -11.69
CA GLU A 143 -1.84 -4.65 -11.95
C GLU A 143 -2.83 -4.49 -10.80
N ARG A 144 -2.38 -4.60 -9.54
CA ARG A 144 -3.19 -4.38 -8.33
C ARG A 144 -3.79 -2.96 -8.30
N PHE A 145 -3.02 -1.96 -8.69
CA PHE A 145 -3.49 -0.58 -8.82
C PHE A 145 -4.24 -0.31 -10.13
N GLN A 146 -4.44 -1.32 -10.99
CA GLN A 146 -5.12 -1.23 -12.28
C GLN A 146 -4.59 -0.10 -13.19
N CYS A 147 -3.27 0.11 -13.17
CA CYS A 147 -2.65 1.24 -13.85
C CYS A 147 -2.78 1.23 -15.38
N GLY A 148 -3.11 0.08 -15.97
CA GLY A 148 -3.43 -0.03 -17.40
C GLY A 148 -4.76 0.60 -17.81
N LEU A 149 -5.62 0.95 -16.85
CA LEU A 149 -6.95 1.55 -17.10
C LEU A 149 -6.97 3.08 -16.91
N ILE A 150 -5.86 3.67 -16.45
CA ILE A 150 -5.74 5.10 -16.20
C ILE A 150 -5.00 5.74 -17.37
N SER A 151 -5.74 6.50 -18.19
CA SER A 151 -5.24 7.25 -19.35
C SER A 151 -4.82 8.68 -18.99
#